data_AF-A0A2E7PZZ6-F1
#
_entry.id   AF-A0A2E7PZZ6-F1
#
_cell.length_a   1.000
_cell.length_b   1.000
_cell.length_c   1.000
_cell.angle_alpha   90.00
_cell.angle_beta   90.00
_cell.angle_gamma   90.00
#
_symmetry.space_group_name_H-M   'P 1'
#
loop_
_entity.id
_entity.type
_entity.pdbx_description
1 polymer ?
#
loop_
_entity_poly.entity_id
_entity_poly.type
_entity_poly.pdbx_seq_one_letter_code
_entity_poly.pdbx_strand_id
1 'polypeptide(L)' 'IFRVGNRTRVAPGKTVDAVERAIEDNVPAEYQHHAHHWLILHGRYTCKARKPLCRTCLIRDICPYEDKTV' A
#
# COMPACT_ATOMS: atom_id res chain seq x y z
N ILE A 1 -4.44 -3.36 -3.54
CA ILE A 1 -4.76 -2.43 -2.44
C ILE A 1 -4.54 -3.10 -1.09
N PHE A 2 -5.37 -4.07 -0.67
CA PHE A 2 -5.29 -4.76 0.63
C PHE A 2 -3.86 -5.11 1.12
N ARG A 3 -3.08 -5.83 0.30
CA ARG A 3 -1.67 -6.16 0.63
C ARG A 3 -0.78 -4.93 0.81
N VAL A 4 -0.90 -3.96 -0.10
CA VAL A 4 -0.05 -2.76 -0.09
C VAL A 4 -0.42 -1.92 1.12
N GLY A 5 -1.71 -1.63 1.32
CA GLY A 5 -2.22 -0.85 2.46
C GLY A 5 -1.81 -1.42 3.81
N ASN A 6 -1.84 -2.75 3.97
CA ASN A 6 -1.38 -3.41 5.20
C ASN A 6 0.15 -3.35 5.37
N ARG A 7 0.94 -3.65 4.32
CA ARG A 7 2.42 -3.60 4.40
C ARG A 7 2.94 -2.18 4.66
N THR A 8 2.38 -1.18 3.99
CA THR A 8 2.81 0.22 4.12
C THR A 8 2.17 0.94 5.30
N ARG A 9 1.19 0.32 5.98
CA ARG A 9 0.35 0.91 7.03
C ARG A 9 -0.49 2.12 6.58
N VAL A 10 -0.63 2.34 5.27
CA VAL A 10 -1.49 3.41 4.72
C VAL A 10 -2.98 3.10 4.95
N ALA A 11 -3.36 1.82 4.88
CA ALA A 11 -4.72 1.38 5.07
C ALA A 11 -4.74 -0.03 5.69
N PRO A 12 -4.44 -0.14 7.00
CA PRO A 12 -4.42 -1.42 7.70
C PRO A 12 -5.84 -1.93 7.95
N GLY A 13 -6.09 -3.21 7.73
CA GLY A 13 -7.41 -3.79 7.90
C GLY A 13 -7.43 -5.29 7.65
N LYS A 14 -8.27 -6.01 8.40
CA LYS A 14 -8.45 -7.46 8.25
C LYS A 14 -9.47 -7.85 7.18
N THR A 15 -10.36 -6.94 6.81
CA THR A 15 -11.39 -7.12 5.78
C THR A 15 -11.26 -6.05 4.70
N VAL A 16 -11.90 -6.27 3.54
CA VAL A 16 -11.91 -5.28 2.45
C VAL A 16 -12.54 -3.98 2.93
N ASP A 17 -13.71 -4.05 3.57
CA ASP A 17 -14.42 -2.90 4.12
C ASP A 17 -13.57 -2.11 5.11
N ALA A 18 -12.79 -2.79 5.98
CA ALA A 18 -11.89 -2.13 6.91
C ALA A 18 -10.74 -1.40 6.19
N VAL A 19 -10.23 -1.96 5.09
CA VAL A 19 -9.20 -1.29 4.28
C VAL A 19 -9.77 -0.11 3.50
N GLU A 20 -10.99 -0.23 2.96
CA GLU A 20 -11.66 0.87 2.29
C GLU A 20 -11.88 2.03 3.25
N ARG A 21 -12.40 1.76 4.45
CA ARG A 21 -12.57 2.77 5.49
C ARG A 21 -11.24 3.41 5.91
N ALA A 22 -10.20 2.60 6.09
CA ALA A 22 -8.88 3.12 6.43
C ALA A 22 -8.27 3.99 5.32
N ILE A 23 -8.63 3.80 4.04
CA ILE A 23 -8.24 4.74 2.98
C ILE A 23 -8.95 6.07 3.18
N GLU A 24 -10.25 6.06 3.45
CA GLU A 24 -11.02 7.30 3.69
C GLU A 24 -10.45 8.10 4.88
N ASP A 25 -10.05 7.41 5.94
CA ASP A 25 -9.55 8.02 7.18
C ASP A 25 -8.10 8.55 7.05
N ASN A 26 -7.25 7.91 6.23
CA ASN A 26 -5.81 8.23 6.15
C ASN A 26 -5.41 8.99 4.87
N VAL A 27 -6.25 8.99 3.83
CA VAL A 27 -5.95 9.64 2.55
C VAL A 27 -6.80 10.90 2.42
N PRO A 28 -6.21 12.09 2.24
CA PRO A 28 -6.98 13.32 2.01
C PRO A 28 -7.94 13.16 0.83
N ALA A 29 -9.15 13.73 0.95
CA ALA A 29 -10.27 13.50 0.03
C ALA A 29 -9.89 13.73 -1.45
N GLU A 30 -9.08 14.75 -1.73
CA GLU A 30 -8.60 15.08 -3.08
C GLU A 30 -7.77 13.96 -3.74
N TYR A 31 -7.13 13.09 -2.95
CA TYR A 31 -6.31 11.99 -3.45
C TYR A 31 -7.01 10.64 -3.45
N GLN A 32 -8.19 10.49 -2.82
CA GLN A 32 -8.82 9.18 -2.62
C GLN A 32 -9.11 8.45 -3.93
N HIS A 33 -9.63 9.14 -4.95
CA HIS A 33 -9.88 8.56 -6.28
C HIS A 33 -8.59 8.09 -6.97
N HIS A 34 -7.49 8.83 -6.79
CA HIS A 34 -6.19 8.47 -7.35
C HIS A 34 -5.49 7.37 -6.55
N ALA A 35 -5.66 7.35 -5.22
CA ALA A 35 -5.05 6.39 -4.32
C ALA A 35 -5.43 4.95 -4.69
N HIS A 36 -6.67 4.72 -5.11
CA HIS A 36 -7.10 3.41 -5.62
C HIS A 36 -6.19 2.92 -6.76
N HIS A 37 -6.04 3.73 -7.81
CA HIS A 37 -5.21 3.40 -8.96
C HIS A 37 -3.73 3.26 -8.59
N TRP A 38 -3.19 4.20 -7.80
CA TRP A 38 -1.79 4.16 -7.35
C TRP A 38 -1.48 2.89 -6.55
N LEU A 39 -2.33 2.53 -5.58
CA LEU A 39 -2.11 1.35 -4.75
C LEU A 39 -2.29 0.04 -5.52
N ILE A 40 -3.16 0.00 -6.55
CA ILE A 40 -3.26 -1.15 -7.46
C ILE A 40 -1.99 -1.30 -8.29
N LEU A 41 -1.58 -0.23 -8.98
CA LEU A 41 -0.41 -0.24 -9.87
C LEU A 41 0.86 -0.54 -9.08
N HIS A 42 1.05 0.10 -7.93
CA HIS A 42 2.18 -0.15 -7.04
C HIS A 42 2.21 -1.61 -6.56
N GLY A 43 1.05 -2.17 -6.19
CA GLY A 43 0.94 -3.57 -5.81
C GLY A 43 1.25 -4.54 -6.97
N ARG A 44 0.82 -4.20 -8.19
CA ARG A 44 1.01 -5.03 -9.38
C ARG A 44 2.47 -5.05 -9.84
N TYR A 45 3.13 -3.90 -9.87
CA TYR A 45 4.44 -3.76 -10.50
C TYR A 45 5.62 -3.69 -9.51
N THR A 46 5.42 -3.23 -8.28
CA THR A 46 6.50 -3.00 -7.29
C THR A 46 6.34 -3.88 -6.05
N CYS A 47 5.29 -3.67 -5.26
CA CYS A 47 5.01 -4.41 -4.03
C CYS A 47 4.29 -5.74 -4.33
N LYS A 48 4.95 -6.58 -5.13
CA LYS A 48 4.45 -7.90 -5.57
C LYS A 48 4.18 -8.82 -4.38
N ALA A 49 3.27 -9.79 -4.57
CA ALA A 49 2.89 -10.73 -3.51
C ALA A 49 4.11 -11.54 -3.02
N ARG A 50 4.85 -12.11 -3.96
CA ARG A 50 6.11 -12.81 -3.75
C ARG A 50 7.28 -11.93 -4.18
N LYS A 51 8.34 -11.85 -3.37
CA LYS A 51 9.57 -11.08 -3.64
C LYS A 51 9.27 -9.64 -4.10
N PRO A 52 8.71 -8.77 -3.22
CA PRO A 52 8.48 -7.36 -3.56
C PRO A 52 9.79 -6.68 -3.97
N LEU A 53 9.72 -5.72 -4.89
CA LEU A 53 10.89 -4.99 -5.38
C LEU A 53 11.28 -3.87 -4.41
N CYS A 54 11.54 -4.21 -3.14
CA CYS A 54 11.77 -3.22 -2.09
C CYS A 54 13.00 -2.34 -2.36
N ARG A 55 14.09 -2.91 -2.92
CA ARG A 55 15.32 -2.17 -3.26
C ARG A 55 15.10 -0.97 -4.19
N THR A 56 14.16 -1.07 -5.13
CA THR A 56 13.83 -0.02 -6.11
C THR A 56 12.47 0.64 -5.86
N CYS A 57 11.88 0.40 -4.69
CA CYS A 57 10.59 0.96 -4.32
C CYS A 57 10.73 2.46 -3.99
N LEU A 58 9.89 3.30 -4.60
CA LEU A 58 9.87 4.75 -4.42
C LEU A 58 9.70 5.18 -2.95
N ILE A 59 8.97 4.38 -2.15
CA ILE A 59 8.61 4.68 -0.76
C ILE A 59 9.35 3.77 0.24
N ARG A 60 10.48 3.17 -0.17
CA ARG A 60 11.19 2.15 0.63
C ARG A 60 11.61 2.65 2.02
N ASP A 61 12.10 3.87 2.07
CA ASP A 61 12.61 4.57 3.24
C ASP A 61 11.53 4.83 4.29
N ILE A 62 10.31 5.19 3.85
CA ILE A 62 9.18 5.45 4.74
C ILE A 62 8.27 4.23 4.97
N CYS A 63 8.42 3.15 4.19
CA CYS A 63 7.59 1.96 4.32
C CYS A 63 7.96 1.17 5.60
N PRO A 64 7.02 0.92 6.52
CA PRO A 64 7.29 0.20 7.78
C PRO A 64 7.32 -1.33 7.65
N TYR A 65 7.22 -1.89 6.44
CA TYR A 65 7.26 -3.34 6.24
C TYR A 65 8.62 -3.91 6.66
N GLU A 66 8.62 -4.88 7.58
CA GLU A 66 9.84 -5.42 8.19
C GLU A 66 10.60 -6.36 7.23
N ASP A 67 9.88 -7.23 6.50
CA ASP A 67 10.49 -8.22 5.59
C ASP A 67 10.84 -7.65 4.20
N LYS A 68 11.52 -6.50 4.15
CA LYS A 68 11.96 -5.90 2.88
C LYS A 68 12.91 -6.84 2.15
N THR A 69 12.66 -7.05 0.86
CA THR A 69 13.61 -7.76 -0.01
C THR A 69 14.81 -6.84 -0.28
N VAL A 70 16.00 -7.30 0.10
CA VAL A 70 17.27 -6.55 -0.02
C VAL A 70 17.73 -6.44 -1.46
#